data_AF-A0A2V6KXP9-F1
#
_entry.id   AF-A0A2V6KXP9-F1
#
_cell.length_a   1.000
_cell.length_b   1.000
_cell.length_c   1.000
_cell.angle_alpha   90.00
_cell.angle_beta   90.00
_cell.angle_gamma   90.00
#
_symmetry.space_group_name_H-M   'P 1'
#
loop_
_entity.id
_entity.type
_entity.pdbx_description
1 polymer ?
#
loop_
_entity_poly.entity_id
_entity_poly.type
_entity_poly.pdbx_seq_one_letter_code
_entity_poly.pdbx_strand_id
1 'polypeptide(L)'
;MPQYNYVALDARGQEATGLLEAASTNEAIGQLRQAGFFPTSVYEEAKSSPNGKVSRRAAKMARITRPRARTSIVLFQGKKVKPKVLMIFTRQLATLIDSGLPLLRSLNVLAKQERDAVLKRTIDKLADGVQGGNTFSDALS
;
A
#
# COMPACT_ATOMS: atom_id res chain seq x y z
N MET A 1 0.45 2.81 35.51
CA MET A 1 0.45 3.81 34.41
C MET A 1 -0.02 3.14 33.12
N PRO A 2 -0.82 3.80 32.25
CA PRO A 2 -1.19 3.27 30.94
C PRO A 2 0.05 3.11 30.03
N GLN A 3 0.01 2.11 29.17
CA GLN A 3 1.05 1.87 28.17
C GLN A 3 0.53 2.39 26.83
N TYR A 4 1.36 3.14 26.12
CA TYR A 4 1.07 3.71 24.81
C TYR A 4 1.97 3.04 23.78
N ASN A 5 1.37 2.51 22.72
CA ASN A 5 2.13 2.11 21.54
C ASN A 5 2.36 3.36 20.68
N TYR A 6 3.62 3.62 20.35
CA TYR A 6 3.97 4.75 19.48
C TYR A 6 4.67 4.27 18.20
N VAL A 7 4.38 5.02 17.13
CA VAL A 7 5.18 5.02 15.90
C VAL A 7 5.76 6.42 15.78
N ALA A 8 7.07 6.53 15.82
CA ALA A 8 7.76 7.80 15.70
C ALA A 8 8.89 7.71 14.68
N LEU A 9 9.18 8.83 14.04
CA LEU A 9 10.19 8.96 13.00
C LEU A 9 11.46 9.57 13.59
N ASP A 10 12.61 8.95 13.36
CA ASP A 10 13.91 9.54 13.68
C ASP A 10 14.28 10.64 12.66
N ALA A 11 15.28 11.49 12.97
CA ALA A 11 15.76 12.55 12.09
C ALA A 11 16.22 12.06 10.70
N ARG A 12 16.50 10.77 10.57
CA ARG A 12 16.88 10.08 9.33
C ARG A 12 15.69 9.55 8.52
N GLY A 13 14.46 9.78 8.99
CA GLY A 13 13.26 9.25 8.35
C GLY A 13 13.03 7.76 8.57
N GLN A 14 13.61 7.16 9.62
CA GLN A 14 13.39 5.76 9.98
C GLN A 14 12.31 5.65 11.05
N GLU A 15 11.35 4.74 10.85
CA GLU A 15 10.26 4.49 11.79
C GLU A 15 10.75 3.63 12.96
N ALA A 16 10.65 4.17 14.17
CA ALA A 16 10.87 3.48 15.43
C ALA A 16 9.50 3.20 16.08
N THR A 17 9.26 1.93 16.40
CA THR A 17 8.06 1.48 17.11
C THR A 17 8.42 0.95 18.48
N GLY A 18 7.61 1.31 19.48
CA GLY A 18 7.88 0.92 20.85
C GLY A 18 6.68 1.07 21.77
N LEU A 19 6.82 0.47 22.93
CA LEU A 19 5.92 0.64 24.07
C LEU A 19 6.50 1.74 24.95
N LEU A 20 5.70 2.79 25.20
CA LEU A 20 6.06 3.89 26.08
C LEU A 20 5.07 3.98 27.24
N GLU A 21 5.59 4.04 28.46
CA GLU A 21 4.78 4.30 29.64
C GLU A 21 4.67 5.80 29.86
N ALA A 22 3.45 6.33 29.78
CA ALA A 22 3.15 7.73 30.09
C ALA A 22 1.82 7.79 30.87
N ALA A 23 1.57 8.86 31.61
CA ALA A 23 0.29 9.05 32.29
C ALA A 23 -0.78 9.62 31.34
N SER A 24 -0.38 10.18 30.18
CA SER A 24 -1.30 10.69 29.16
C SER A 24 -0.68 10.68 27.76
N THR A 25 -1.52 10.73 26.71
CA THR A 25 -1.08 10.85 25.31
C THR A 25 -0.18 12.08 25.10
N ASN A 26 -0.47 13.19 25.78
CA ASN A 26 0.31 14.42 25.64
C ASN A 26 1.70 14.28 26.28
N GLU A 27 1.80 13.58 27.40
CA GLU A 27 3.07 13.25 28.05
C GLU A 27 3.89 12.27 27.19
N ALA A 28 3.25 11.26 26.58
CA ALA A 28 3.91 10.35 25.64
C ALA A 28 4.51 11.11 24.44
N ILE A 29 3.76 12.03 23.85
CA ILE A 29 4.23 12.90 22.76
C ILE A 29 5.42 13.78 23.22
N GLY A 30 5.37 14.30 24.45
CA GLY A 30 6.45 15.10 25.03
C GLY A 30 7.74 14.30 25.23
N GLN A 31 7.64 13.09 25.79
CA GLN A 31 8.77 12.18 25.99
C GLN A 31 9.39 11.74 24.66
N LEU A 32 8.57 11.47 23.63
CA LEU A 32 9.06 11.12 22.30
C LEU A 32 9.84 12.27 21.65
N ARG A 33 9.35 13.51 21.77
CA ARG A 33 10.08 14.69 21.29
C ARG A 33 11.39 14.92 22.05
N GLN A 34 11.40 14.72 23.37
CA GLN A 34 12.63 14.82 24.19
C GLN A 34 13.66 13.75 23.82
N ALA A 35 13.20 12.56 23.42
CA ALA A 35 14.03 11.46 22.92
C ALA A 35 14.47 11.65 21.45
N GLY A 36 14.10 12.78 20.81
CA GLY A 36 14.49 13.09 19.43
C GLY A 36 13.63 12.42 18.35
N PHE A 37 12.54 11.76 18.73
CA PHE A 37 11.62 11.11 17.80
C PHE A 37 10.40 11.99 17.50
N PHE A 38 10.01 12.06 16.22
CA PHE A 38 8.84 12.79 15.76
C PHE A 38 7.62 11.85 15.71
N PRO A 39 6.61 11.98 16.59
CA PRO A 39 5.50 11.05 16.64
C PRO A 39 4.61 11.16 15.39
N THR A 40 4.40 10.03 14.70
CA THR A 40 3.48 9.92 13.56
C THR A 40 2.12 9.38 14.00
N SER A 41 2.08 8.51 15.01
CA SER A 41 0.83 8.03 15.62
C SER A 41 1.09 7.50 17.03
N VAL A 42 0.26 7.87 18.00
CA VAL A 42 0.31 7.38 19.38
C VAL A 42 -1.05 6.79 19.73
N TYR A 43 -1.09 5.50 20.05
CA TYR A 43 -2.30 4.77 20.42
C TYR A 43 -2.20 4.31 21.88
N GLU A 44 -3.24 4.57 22.66
CA GLU A 44 -3.34 4.03 24.02
C GLU A 44 -3.69 2.55 23.97
N GLU A 45 -2.89 1.71 24.63
CA GLU A 45 -3.27 0.33 24.85
C GLU A 45 -4.27 0.31 26.02
N ALA A 46 -5.56 0.36 25.65
CA ALA A 46 -6.67 0.45 26.58
C ALA A 46 -6.58 -0.64 27.67
N LYS A 47 -6.28 -0.22 28.90
CA LYS A 47 -6.38 -1.08 30.07
C LYS A 47 -7.84 -1.49 30.25
N SER A 48 -8.07 -2.78 30.12
CA SER A 48 -9.32 -3.44 30.49
C SER A 48 -9.71 -3.04 31.91
N SER A 49 -10.90 -2.46 32.06
CA SER A 49 -11.45 -2.02 33.34
C SER A 49 -11.73 -3.24 34.25
N PRO A 50 -11.37 -3.18 35.54
CA PRO A 50 -11.53 -4.29 36.48
C PRO A 50 -12.92 -4.30 37.13
N ASN A 51 -13.45 -5.53 37.28
CA ASN A 51 -14.45 -5.97 38.27
C ASN A 51 -15.91 -6.18 37.78
N GLY A 52 -16.38 -7.44 37.74
CA GLY A 52 -17.82 -7.71 37.68
C GLY A 52 -18.39 -9.02 37.12
N LYS A 53 -17.84 -10.20 37.51
CA LYS A 53 -18.55 -11.50 37.67
C LYS A 53 -18.77 -12.45 36.46
N VAL A 54 -18.01 -13.56 36.54
CA VAL A 54 -18.41 -14.98 36.41
C VAL A 54 -19.03 -15.46 35.09
N SER A 55 -18.26 -16.20 34.30
CA SER A 55 -18.59 -17.62 34.11
C SER A 55 -17.38 -18.47 33.78
N ARG A 56 -17.27 -19.55 34.56
CA ARG A 56 -16.42 -20.72 34.37
C ARG A 56 -16.33 -21.13 32.90
N ARG A 57 -15.10 -21.23 32.39
CA ARG A 57 -14.56 -22.48 31.83
C ARG A 57 -13.12 -22.28 31.36
N ALA A 58 -12.20 -22.44 32.31
CA ALA A 58 -10.88 -22.97 32.03
C ALA A 58 -11.04 -24.40 31.49
N ALA A 59 -11.26 -24.55 30.18
CA ALA A 59 -11.25 -25.84 29.49
C ALA A 59 -11.21 -25.68 27.96
N LYS A 60 -10.23 -24.91 27.43
CA LYS A 60 -9.71 -25.17 26.07
C LYS A 60 -8.36 -24.52 25.82
N MET A 61 -7.47 -24.73 26.78
CA MET A 61 -6.03 -24.50 26.62
C MET A 61 -5.45 -25.68 25.83
N ALA A 62 -5.74 -25.76 24.53
CA ALA A 62 -5.06 -26.60 23.53
C ALA A 62 -5.84 -26.56 22.21
N ARG A 63 -5.55 -25.58 21.33
CA ARG A 63 -5.72 -25.60 19.84
C ARG A 63 -5.82 -24.22 19.18
N ILE A 64 -5.07 -23.21 19.64
CA ILE A 64 -5.01 -21.92 18.93
C ILE A 64 -3.56 -21.46 18.77
N THR A 65 -2.71 -22.32 18.22
CA THR A 65 -1.51 -21.91 17.46
C THR A 65 -1.85 -21.96 15.97
N ARG A 66 -2.78 -21.09 15.56
CA ARG A 66 -2.92 -20.71 14.15
C ARG A 66 -2.72 -19.20 14.11
N PRO A 67 -1.72 -18.68 13.37
CA PRO A 67 -1.62 -17.26 13.17
C PRO A 67 -2.92 -16.84 12.48
N ARG A 68 -3.73 -16.01 13.14
CA ARG A 68 -4.79 -15.29 12.47
C ARG A 68 -4.09 -14.37 11.47
N ALA A 69 -3.94 -14.87 10.25
CA ALA A 69 -3.72 -14.04 9.09
C ALA A 69 -4.78 -12.93 9.17
N ARG A 70 -4.32 -11.72 9.47
CA ARG A 70 -5.13 -10.52 9.29
C ARG A 70 -5.30 -10.43 7.78
N THR A 71 -6.32 -11.11 7.27
CA THR A 71 -6.79 -10.93 5.92
C THR A 71 -7.41 -9.54 5.91
N SER A 72 -6.56 -8.52 5.82
CA SER A 72 -6.95 -7.23 5.30
C SER A 72 -7.39 -7.50 3.87
N ILE A 73 -8.69 -7.73 3.70
CA ILE A 73 -9.38 -7.74 2.41
C ILE A 73 -9.32 -6.30 1.90
N VAL A 74 -8.14 -5.88 1.44
CA VAL A 74 -7.96 -4.80 0.47
C VAL A 74 -8.01 -5.45 -0.91
N LEU A 75 -9.12 -6.13 -1.21
CA LEU A 75 -9.34 -6.85 -2.47
C LEU A 75 -9.48 -5.87 -3.66
N PHE A 76 -9.59 -4.57 -3.39
CA PHE A 76 -9.87 -3.52 -4.37
C PHE A 76 -8.89 -2.36 -4.35
N GLN A 77 -7.68 -2.55 -3.81
CA GLN A 77 -6.63 -1.55 -4.03
C GLN A 77 -6.07 -1.75 -5.44
N GLY A 78 -6.75 -1.15 -6.43
CA GLY A 78 -6.33 -1.16 -7.83
C GLY A 78 -4.86 -0.79 -7.93
N LYS A 79 -4.03 -1.77 -8.34
CA LYS A 79 -2.59 -1.56 -8.50
C LYS A 79 -2.40 -0.40 -9.50
N LYS A 80 -1.83 0.71 -9.04
CA LYS A 80 -1.45 1.81 -9.91
C LYS A 80 -0.18 1.43 -10.67
N VAL A 81 -0.06 1.91 -11.91
CA VAL A 81 1.16 1.75 -12.70
C VAL A 81 2.27 2.59 -12.07
N LYS A 82 3.45 2.00 -11.87
CA LYS A 82 4.60 2.71 -11.30
C LYS A 82 5.13 3.74 -12.32
N PRO A 83 5.55 4.95 -11.91
CA PRO A 83 6.06 5.97 -12.84
C PRO A 83 7.22 5.50 -13.73
N LYS A 84 8.13 4.69 -13.18
CA LYS A 84 9.25 4.11 -13.95
C LYS A 84 8.77 3.18 -15.08
N VAL A 85 7.71 2.40 -14.84
CA VAL A 85 7.16 1.48 -15.84
C VAL A 85 6.50 2.28 -16.97
N LEU A 86 5.72 3.31 -16.61
CA LEU A 86 5.11 4.22 -17.59
C LEU A 86 6.16 4.92 -18.46
N MET A 87 7.25 5.40 -17.86
CA MET A 87 8.37 6.03 -18.59
C MET A 87 9.02 5.07 -19.60
N ILE A 88 9.20 3.80 -19.25
CA ILE A 88 9.76 2.80 -20.15
C ILE A 88 8.81 2.55 -21.32
N PHE A 89 7.53 2.36 -21.04
CA PHE A 89 6.50 2.16 -22.06
C PHE A 89 6.45 3.33 -23.06
N THR A 90 6.41 4.58 -22.60
CA THR A 90 6.33 5.74 -23.51
C THR A 90 7.57 5.90 -24.37
N ARG A 91 8.76 5.60 -23.83
CA ARG A 91 10.02 5.61 -24.61
C ARG A 91 10.03 4.51 -25.67
N GLN A 92 9.61 3.30 -25.31
CA GLN A 92 9.53 2.18 -26.25
C GLN A 92 8.52 2.44 -27.36
N LEU A 93 7.35 3.01 -27.02
CA LEU A 93 6.35 3.42 -28.00
C LEU A 93 6.89 4.47 -28.97
N ALA A 94 7.55 5.51 -28.45
CA ALA A 94 8.20 6.54 -29.27
C ALA A 94 9.20 5.91 -30.25
N THR A 95 10.07 5.02 -29.76
CA THR A 95 11.09 4.35 -30.59
C THR A 95 10.48 3.55 -31.73
N LEU A 96 9.38 2.83 -31.46
CA LEU A 96 8.70 2.04 -32.49
C LEU A 96 8.02 2.95 -33.54
N ILE A 97 7.39 4.02 -33.10
CA ILE A 97 6.76 5.00 -34.00
C ILE A 97 7.81 5.70 -34.85
N ASP A 98 8.93 6.13 -34.25
CA ASP A 98 10.05 6.77 -34.95
C ASP A 98 10.68 5.84 -35.99
N SER A 99 10.68 4.53 -35.74
CA SER A 99 11.12 3.52 -36.70
C SER A 99 10.15 3.28 -37.86
N GLY A 100 9.00 3.96 -37.87
CA GLY A 100 7.96 3.82 -38.89
C GLY A 100 7.02 2.64 -38.68
N LEU A 101 7.05 2.01 -37.51
CA LEU A 101 6.13 0.92 -37.20
C LEU A 101 4.72 1.48 -36.97
N PRO A 102 3.68 0.95 -37.64
CA PRO A 102 2.31 1.44 -37.47
C PRO A 102 1.87 1.41 -36.00
N LEU A 103 1.17 2.46 -35.54
CA LEU A 103 0.78 2.64 -34.14
C LEU A 103 0.11 1.40 -33.53
N LEU A 104 -0.89 0.84 -34.21
CA LEU A 104 -1.60 -0.35 -33.75
C LEU A 104 -0.66 -1.56 -33.61
N ARG A 105 0.32 -1.69 -34.51
CA ARG A 105 1.31 -2.77 -34.43
C ARG A 105 2.25 -2.56 -33.26
N SER A 106 2.70 -1.33 -33.03
CA SER A 106 3.54 -0.93 -31.90
C SER A 106 2.86 -1.24 -30.56
N LEU A 107 1.59 -0.86 -30.39
CA LEU A 107 0.81 -1.17 -29.18
C LEU A 107 0.71 -2.67 -28.92
N ASN A 108 0.42 -3.46 -29.96
CA ASN A 108 0.35 -4.93 -29.88
C ASN A 108 1.68 -5.58 -29.51
N VAL A 109 2.82 -5.02 -29.95
CA VAL A 109 4.15 -5.52 -29.56
C VAL A 109 4.41 -5.22 -28.09
N LEU A 110 4.15 -3.99 -27.65
CA LEU A 110 4.37 -3.57 -26.26
C LEU A 110 3.48 -4.34 -25.29
N ALA A 111 2.21 -4.55 -25.60
CA ALA A 111 1.29 -5.34 -24.78
C ALA A 111 1.78 -6.80 -24.56
N LYS A 112 2.42 -7.40 -25.57
CA LYS A 112 2.99 -8.75 -25.46
C LYS A 112 4.24 -8.81 -24.60
N GLN A 113 5.00 -7.72 -24.54
CA GLN A 113 6.26 -7.62 -23.79
C GLN A 113 6.06 -7.08 -22.36
N GLU A 114 4.92 -6.45 -22.09
CA GLU A 114 4.63 -5.80 -20.81
C GLU A 114 4.48 -6.81 -19.67
N ARG A 115 5.18 -6.55 -18.57
CA ARG A 115 5.19 -7.41 -17.37
C ARG A 115 4.19 -6.94 -16.33
N ASP A 116 3.87 -5.65 -16.30
CA ASP A 116 2.85 -5.11 -15.42
C ASP A 116 1.46 -5.43 -15.95
N ALA A 117 0.72 -6.26 -15.21
CA ALA A 117 -0.60 -6.73 -15.65
C ALA A 117 -1.65 -5.60 -15.79
N VAL A 118 -1.49 -4.49 -15.05
CA VAL A 118 -2.41 -3.36 -15.14
C VAL A 118 -2.11 -2.58 -16.41
N LEU A 119 -0.84 -2.23 -16.63
CA LEU A 119 -0.44 -1.52 -17.84
C LEU A 119 -0.74 -2.33 -19.10
N LYS A 120 -0.46 -3.64 -19.09
CA LYS A 120 -0.79 -4.53 -20.21
C LYS A 120 -2.27 -4.44 -20.60
N ARG A 121 -3.18 -4.57 -19.63
CA ARG A 121 -4.63 -4.44 -19.88
C ARG A 121 -5.01 -3.06 -20.41
N THR A 122 -4.35 -2.01 -19.95
CA THR A 122 -4.56 -0.65 -20.47
C THR A 122 -4.11 -0.54 -21.92
N ILE A 123 -2.94 -1.09 -22.28
CA ILE A 123 -2.44 -1.09 -23.66
C ILE A 123 -3.36 -1.92 -24.57
N ASP A 124 -3.84 -3.08 -24.11
CA ASP A 124 -4.79 -3.91 -24.86
C ASP A 124 -6.07 -3.11 -25.19
N LYS A 125 -6.66 -2.43 -24.19
CA LYS A 125 -7.82 -1.55 -24.41
C LYS A 125 -7.53 -0.41 -25.36
N LEU A 126 -6.33 0.16 -25.30
CA LEU A 126 -5.89 1.23 -26.18
C LEU A 126 -5.81 0.74 -27.63
N ALA A 127 -5.25 -0.45 -27.84
CA ALA A 127 -5.18 -1.09 -29.14
C ALA A 127 -6.57 -1.41 -29.68
N ASP A 128 -7.47 -1.92 -28.84
CA ASP A 128 -8.87 -2.19 -29.21
C ASP A 128 -9.61 -0.90 -29.62
N GLY A 129 -9.45 0.18 -28.85
CA GLY A 129 -10.05 1.49 -29.17
C GLY A 129 -9.58 2.06 -30.51
N VAL A 130 -8.26 2.01 -30.75
CA VAL A 130 -7.67 2.47 -32.02
C VAL A 130 -8.08 1.55 -33.17
N GLN A 131 -8.14 0.24 -32.96
CA GLN A 131 -8.62 -0.72 -33.96
C GLN A 131 -10.10 -0.50 -34.30
N GLY A 132 -10.90 -0.05 -33.32
CA GLY A 132 -12.29 0.36 -33.50
C GLY A 132 -12.47 1.71 -34.22
N GLY A 133 -11.37 2.43 -34.53
CA GLY A 133 -11.39 3.70 -35.26
C GLY A 133 -11.36 4.95 -34.39
N ASN A 134 -11.25 4.82 -33.06
CA ASN A 134 -11.07 5.98 -32.20
C ASN A 134 -9.67 6.59 -32.40
N THR A 135 -9.54 7.89 -32.15
CA THR A 135 -8.21 8.50 -32.11
C THR A 135 -7.44 7.96 -30.91
N PHE A 136 -6.11 8.00 -30.99
CA PHE A 136 -5.24 7.57 -29.89
C PHE A 136 -5.48 8.39 -28.61
N SER A 137 -5.73 9.69 -28.76
CA SER A 137 -6.03 10.59 -27.64
C SER A 137 -7.34 10.25 -26.96
N ASP A 138 -8.37 9.89 -27.72
CA ASP A 138 -9.67 9.48 -27.17
C ASP A 138 -9.54 8.15 -26.41
N ALA A 139 -8.74 7.22 -26.91
CA ALA A 139 -8.51 5.94 -26.25
C ALA A 139 -7.70 6.08 -24.93
N LEU A 140 -6.91 7.15 -24.78
CA LEU A 140 -6.09 7.42 -23.60
C LEU A 140 -6.85 8.08 -22.45
N SER A 141 -7.97 8.72 -22.73
CA SER A 141 -8.75 9.53 -21.79
C SER A 141 -9.62 8.66 -20.87
#